data_AF-A0A377I5H7-F1
#
_entry.id   AF-A0A377I5H7-F1
#
_cell.length_a   1.000
_cell.length_b   1.000
_cell.length_c   1.000
_cell.angle_alpha   90.00
_cell.angle_beta   90.00
_cell.angle_gamma   90.00
#
_symmetry.space_group_name_H-M   'P 1'
#
loop_
_entity.id
_entity.type
_entity.pdbx_description
1 polymer ?
#
loop_
_entity_poly.entity_id
_entity_poly.type
_entity_poly.pdbx_seq_one_letter_code
_entity_poly.pdbx_strand_id
1 'polypeptide(L)'
;MPSESAPHQATWMAYGATAGAWGTTGVYGMARRAARADLMRIAANLSRFEPVNMLVNPNEMEEARAVLAQVKGELAQSDLREYSATGVFTNGRAIPNIEAGGKINLIAAPLNDLWVRDTAPLFVRDENGKRAAVDFNFNG
;
A
#
# COMPACT_ATOMS: atom_id res chain seq x y z
N MET A 1 -17.19 -14.67 3.38
CA MET A 1 -15.93 -13.90 3.25
C MET A 1 -14.79 -14.90 3.06
N PRO A 2 -13.98 -14.80 2.00
CA PRO A 2 -12.80 -15.65 1.83
C PRO A 2 -11.76 -15.43 2.95
N SER A 3 -10.93 -16.45 3.22
CA SER A 3 -9.74 -16.30 4.08
C SER A 3 -8.76 -15.29 3.49
N GLU A 4 -8.03 -14.56 4.34
CA GLU A 4 -6.93 -13.66 3.95
C GLU A 4 -5.73 -14.41 3.32
N SER A 5 -5.65 -15.73 3.51
CA SER A 5 -4.64 -16.56 2.82
C SER A 5 -5.08 -17.06 1.44
N ALA A 6 -6.31 -16.79 1.02
CA ALA A 6 -6.81 -17.19 -0.29
C ALA A 6 -6.14 -16.36 -1.41
N PRO A 7 -6.12 -16.85 -2.67
CA PRO A 7 -5.58 -16.06 -3.77
C PRO A 7 -6.25 -14.69 -3.90
N HIS A 8 -5.41 -13.66 -3.90
CA HIS A 8 -5.83 -12.26 -4.02
C HIS A 8 -5.74 -11.77 -5.47
N GLN A 9 -6.56 -10.77 -5.80
CA GLN A 9 -6.44 -10.04 -7.07
C GLN A 9 -5.61 -8.76 -6.93
N ALA A 10 -5.69 -8.12 -5.77
CA ALA A 10 -4.97 -6.89 -5.45
C ALA A 10 -5.05 -6.63 -3.93
N THR A 11 -4.08 -5.87 -3.42
CA THR A 11 -4.17 -5.23 -2.11
C THR A 11 -4.61 -3.76 -2.25
N TRP A 12 -5.44 -3.29 -1.34
CA TRP A 12 -5.86 -1.89 -1.25
C TRP A 12 -5.18 -1.22 -0.04
N MET A 13 -4.63 -0.02 -0.26
CA MET A 13 -3.95 0.78 0.76
C MET A 13 -4.37 2.24 0.62
N ALA A 14 -4.15 3.04 1.66
CA ALA A 14 -4.26 4.50 1.58
C ALA A 14 -2.89 5.14 1.77
N TYR A 15 -2.58 6.13 0.94
CA TYR A 15 -1.41 6.99 1.16
C TYR A 15 -1.58 7.82 2.44
N GLY A 16 -2.85 8.17 2.74
CA GLY A 16 -3.33 8.66 4.02
C GLY A 16 -2.40 9.65 4.74
N ALA A 17 -2.38 9.56 6.08
CA ALA A 17 -1.67 10.49 6.96
C ALA A 17 -1.93 11.95 6.57
N THR A 18 -3.21 12.34 6.57
CA THR A 18 -3.60 13.65 6.04
C THR A 18 -3.06 14.77 6.92
N ALA A 19 -2.90 15.96 6.34
CA ALA A 19 -2.51 17.14 7.12
C ALA A 19 -3.48 17.44 8.27
N GLY A 20 -4.77 17.10 8.12
CA GLY A 20 -5.78 17.29 9.16
C GLY A 20 -5.57 16.39 10.37
N ALA A 21 -5.21 15.12 10.17
CA ALA A 21 -4.99 14.17 11.26
C ALA A 21 -3.54 14.21 11.83
N TRP A 22 -2.56 14.55 10.99
CA TRP A 22 -1.13 14.43 11.32
C TRP A 22 -0.36 15.76 11.31
N GLY A 23 -1.02 16.89 11.08
CA GLY A 23 -0.36 18.20 11.01
C GLY A 23 0.62 18.37 9.84
N THR A 24 1.20 19.56 9.74
CA THR A 24 2.12 19.93 8.64
C THR A 24 3.51 20.35 9.11
N THR A 25 3.67 20.71 10.38
CA THR A 25 4.90 21.28 10.94
C THR A 25 5.38 20.52 12.18
N GLY A 26 6.61 20.81 12.61
CA GLY A 26 7.21 20.20 13.80
C GLY A 26 7.28 18.67 13.73
N VAL A 27 7.18 18.03 14.88
CA VAL A 27 7.24 16.57 15.01
C VAL A 27 6.11 15.87 14.25
N TYR A 28 4.93 16.46 14.20
CA TYR A 28 3.75 15.92 13.53
C TYR A 28 3.92 15.92 12.00
N GLY A 29 4.35 17.05 11.43
CA GLY A 29 4.68 17.13 10.00
C GLY A 29 5.83 16.21 9.59
N MET A 30 6.82 16.00 10.46
CA MET A 30 7.88 15.01 10.23
C MET A 30 7.35 13.58 10.24
N ALA A 31 6.54 13.22 11.23
CA ALA A 31 5.91 11.90 11.32
C ALA A 31 5.02 11.60 10.12
N ARG A 32 4.23 12.58 9.66
CA ARG A 32 3.41 12.48 8.43
C ARG A 32 4.24 12.08 7.20
N ARG A 33 5.36 12.77 6.97
CA ARG A 33 6.23 12.48 5.81
C ARG A 33 6.89 11.10 5.93
N ALA A 34 7.32 10.73 7.14
CA ALA A 34 7.89 9.41 7.40
C ALA A 34 6.86 8.29 7.12
N ALA A 35 5.66 8.41 7.69
CA ALA A 35 4.57 7.45 7.49
C ALA A 35 4.22 7.28 6.01
N ARG A 36 4.16 8.37 5.23
CA ARG A 36 3.92 8.32 3.77
C ARG A 36 5.00 7.59 3.00
N ALA A 37 6.26 7.82 3.34
CA ALA A 37 7.37 7.10 2.74
C ALA A 37 7.30 5.61 3.07
N ASP A 38 6.99 5.26 4.33
CA ASP A 38 6.86 3.86 4.76
C ASP A 38 5.67 3.15 4.11
N LEU A 39 4.51 3.80 3.99
CA LEU A 39 3.36 3.28 3.25
C LEU A 39 3.71 2.98 1.78
N MET A 40 4.47 3.87 1.13
CA MET A 40 4.95 3.65 -0.23
C MET A 40 5.99 2.52 -0.32
N ARG A 41 6.86 2.36 0.69
CA ARG A 41 7.78 1.21 0.77
C ARG A 41 7.04 -0.11 0.96
N ILE A 42 6.00 -0.14 1.78
CA ILE A 42 5.13 -1.32 1.94
C ILE A 42 4.46 -1.64 0.60
N ALA A 43 3.85 -0.66 -0.07
CA ALA A 43 3.23 -0.86 -1.37
C ALA A 43 4.23 -1.38 -2.43
N ALA A 44 5.45 -0.84 -2.45
CA ALA A 44 6.50 -1.32 -3.34
C ALA A 44 6.88 -2.78 -3.07
N ASN A 45 6.96 -3.19 -1.80
CA ASN A 45 7.24 -4.59 -1.47
C ASN A 45 6.08 -5.53 -1.80
N LEU A 46 4.83 -5.13 -1.54
CA LEU A 46 3.65 -5.91 -1.92
C LEU A 46 3.52 -6.07 -3.44
N SER A 47 3.94 -5.06 -4.21
CA SER A 47 3.89 -5.08 -5.68
C SER A 47 4.72 -6.20 -6.33
N ARG A 48 5.66 -6.80 -5.59
CA ARG A 48 6.39 -8.00 -6.02
C ARG A 48 5.44 -9.19 -6.26
N PHE A 49 4.35 -9.27 -5.51
CA PHE A 49 3.45 -10.42 -5.48
C PHE A 49 2.14 -10.15 -6.22
N GLU A 50 1.59 -8.94 -6.08
CA GLU A 50 0.25 -8.61 -6.60
C GLU A 50 0.06 -7.11 -6.87
N PRO A 51 -0.96 -6.71 -7.65
CA PRO A 51 -1.31 -5.30 -7.79
C PRO A 51 -1.64 -4.63 -6.46
N VAL A 52 -1.22 -3.39 -6.28
CA VAL A 52 -1.54 -2.54 -5.13
C VAL A 52 -2.31 -1.32 -5.61
N ASN A 53 -3.54 -1.16 -5.13
CA ASN A 53 -4.34 0.03 -5.36
C ASN A 53 -4.15 0.97 -4.17
N MET A 54 -3.41 2.05 -4.39
CA MET A 54 -3.15 3.07 -3.38
C MET A 54 -4.14 4.22 -3.56
N LEU A 55 -5.09 4.33 -2.63
CA LEU A 55 -6.02 5.44 -2.54
C LEU A 55 -5.29 6.70 -2.08
N VAL A 56 -5.50 7.82 -2.77
CA VAL A 56 -4.87 9.10 -2.45
C VAL A 56 -5.84 10.25 -2.62
N ASN A 57 -5.82 11.21 -1.70
CA ASN A 57 -6.60 12.43 -1.86
C ASN A 57 -6.21 13.15 -3.18
N PRO A 58 -7.18 13.67 -3.94
CA PRO A 58 -6.90 14.34 -5.22
C PRO A 58 -5.86 15.46 -5.14
N ASN A 59 -5.88 16.25 -4.05
CA ASN A 59 -4.94 17.35 -3.82
C ASN A 59 -3.53 16.92 -3.38
N GLU A 60 -3.32 15.63 -3.08
CA GLU A 60 -2.04 15.08 -2.65
C GLU A 60 -1.38 14.23 -3.75
N MET A 61 -1.95 14.27 -4.97
CA MET A 61 -1.55 13.34 -6.02
C MET A 61 -0.16 13.55 -6.58
N GLU A 62 0.26 14.81 -6.67
CA GLU A 62 1.61 15.14 -7.10
C GLU A 62 2.65 14.70 -6.08
N GLU A 63 2.39 14.97 -4.79
CA GLU A 63 3.26 14.54 -3.68
C GLU A 63 3.40 13.01 -3.65
N ALA A 64 2.29 12.27 -3.75
CA ALA A 64 2.32 10.82 -3.74
C ALA A 64 3.12 10.23 -4.93
N ARG A 65 3.04 10.85 -6.13
CA ARG A 65 3.88 10.47 -7.27
C ARG A 65 5.36 10.73 -7.01
N ALA A 66 5.69 11.88 -6.42
CA ALA A 66 7.07 12.22 -6.07
C ALA A 66 7.66 11.27 -5.02
N VAL A 67 6.91 10.97 -3.96
CA VAL A 67 7.34 10.02 -2.91
C VAL A 67 7.47 8.60 -3.49
N LEU A 68 6.55 8.17 -4.35
CA LEU A 68 6.69 6.87 -5.01
C LEU A 68 7.95 6.80 -5.89
N ALA A 69 8.25 7.86 -6.64
CA ALA A 69 9.47 7.94 -7.44
C ALA A 69 10.74 7.91 -6.57
N GLN A 70 10.75 8.66 -5.46
CA GLN A 70 11.84 8.63 -4.47
C GLN A 70 12.05 7.22 -3.92
N VAL A 71 11.00 6.58 -3.42
CA VAL A 71 11.06 5.22 -2.84
C VAL A 71 11.57 4.21 -3.87
N LYS A 72 11.10 4.28 -5.12
CA LYS A 72 11.62 3.44 -6.20
C LYS A 72 13.12 3.66 -6.45
N GLY A 73 13.57 4.92 -6.39
CA GLY A 73 14.99 5.27 -6.52
C GLY A 73 15.85 4.71 -5.37
N GLU A 74 15.38 4.84 -4.14
CA GLU A 74 16.02 4.28 -2.94
C GLU A 74 16.17 2.75 -3.06
N LEU A 75 15.07 2.07 -3.44
CA LEU A 75 15.02 0.60 -3.55
C LEU A 75 15.88 0.06 -4.69
N ALA A 76 16.09 0.83 -5.75
CA ALA A 76 16.98 0.47 -6.85
C ALA A 76 18.48 0.59 -6.48
N GLN A 77 18.81 1.47 -5.51
CA GLN A 77 20.18 1.70 -5.05
C GLN A 77 20.55 0.82 -3.85
N SER A 78 19.57 0.49 -3.01
CA SER A 78 19.78 -0.46 -1.92
C SER A 78 19.99 -1.86 -2.51
N ASP A 79 21.15 -2.46 -2.26
CA ASP A 79 21.35 -3.88 -2.48
C ASP A 79 20.55 -4.64 -1.41
N LEU A 80 19.21 -4.65 -1.54
CA LEU A 80 18.30 -5.45 -0.67
C LEU A 80 18.58 -6.96 -0.79
N ARG A 81 19.57 -7.35 -1.60
CA ARG A 81 20.20 -8.66 -1.63
C ARG A 81 20.99 -8.99 -0.36
N GLU A 82 21.21 -8.02 0.53
CA GLU A 82 21.93 -8.22 1.79
C GLU A 82 21.09 -8.89 2.92
N TYR A 83 19.87 -9.36 2.61
CA TYR A 83 19.27 -10.47 3.37
C TYR A 83 19.87 -11.78 2.85
N SER A 84 21.03 -12.13 3.43
CA SER A 84 21.93 -13.28 3.23
C SER A 84 21.72 -14.19 1.99
N ALA A 85 22.83 -14.47 1.30
CA ALA A 85 22.97 -15.47 0.22
C ALA A 85 22.61 -16.93 0.60
N THR A 86 22.11 -17.15 1.82
CA THR A 86 21.67 -18.45 2.38
C THR A 86 20.18 -18.47 2.73
N GLY A 87 19.47 -17.35 2.60
CA GLY A 87 18.11 -17.23 3.05
C GLY A 87 17.12 -17.70 1.99
N VAL A 88 16.52 -18.85 2.28
CA VAL A 88 15.32 -19.32 1.59
C VAL A 88 14.13 -18.50 2.09
N PHE A 89 13.52 -17.65 1.25
CA PHE A 89 12.59 -16.63 1.74
C PHE A 89 11.11 -16.73 1.32
N THR A 90 10.70 -17.79 0.63
CA THR A 90 9.29 -18.19 0.57
C THR A 90 9.21 -19.70 0.30
N ASN A 91 9.19 -20.56 1.33
CA ASN A 91 9.10 -22.02 1.15
C ASN A 91 10.11 -22.59 0.11
N GLY A 92 11.34 -22.07 0.05
CA GLY A 92 12.34 -22.46 -0.96
C GLY A 92 12.62 -21.41 -2.05
N ARG A 93 11.78 -20.40 -2.24
CA ARG A 93 11.84 -19.53 -3.42
C ARG A 93 12.47 -18.15 -3.14
N ALA A 94 13.19 -17.65 -4.15
CA ALA A 94 13.73 -16.30 -4.18
C ALA A 94 12.60 -15.26 -4.22
N ILE A 95 12.81 -14.13 -3.54
CA ILE A 95 11.86 -13.02 -3.54
C ILE A 95 11.91 -12.35 -4.93
N PRO A 96 10.77 -12.16 -5.62
CA PRO A 96 10.74 -11.44 -6.89
C PRO A 96 11.28 -10.01 -6.72
N ASN A 97 12.01 -9.49 -7.71
CA ASN A 97 12.46 -8.10 -7.70
C ASN A 97 11.26 -7.14 -7.69
N ILE A 98 11.45 -5.94 -7.13
CA ILE A 98 10.50 -4.85 -7.35
C ILE A 98 10.69 -4.42 -8.79
N GLU A 99 9.69 -4.66 -9.63
CA GLU A 99 9.76 -4.24 -11.01
C GLU A 99 9.72 -2.70 -11.08
N ALA A 100 10.61 -2.11 -11.88
CA ALA A 100 10.65 -0.67 -12.09
C ALA A 100 9.31 -0.16 -12.67
N GLY A 101 8.65 -0.98 -13.49
CA GLY A 101 7.31 -0.76 -14.04
C GLY A 101 6.29 -1.75 -13.48
N GLY A 102 5.23 -1.23 -12.87
CA GLY A 102 3.94 -1.92 -12.80
C GLY A 102 3.66 -2.74 -11.54
N LYS A 103 2.81 -2.15 -10.69
CA LYS A 103 1.69 -2.81 -9.98
C LYS A 103 1.07 -1.88 -8.93
N ILE A 104 1.68 -0.74 -8.63
CA ILE A 104 1.06 0.29 -7.79
C ILE A 104 0.22 1.23 -8.66
N ASN A 105 -1.09 1.20 -8.47
CA ASN A 105 -2.05 2.11 -9.08
C ASN A 105 -2.40 3.20 -8.06
N LEU A 106 -2.08 4.45 -8.39
CA LEU A 106 -2.55 5.59 -7.60
C LEU A 106 -3.97 5.95 -8.04
N ILE A 107 -4.93 5.86 -7.12
CA ILE A 107 -6.34 6.11 -7.38
C ILE A 107 -6.78 7.32 -6.56
N ALA A 108 -7.29 8.35 -7.23
CA ALA A 108 -7.83 9.52 -6.56
C ALA A 108 -9.12 9.17 -5.82
N ALA A 109 -9.13 9.31 -4.49
CA ALA A 109 -10.29 9.10 -3.63
C ALA A 109 -10.19 9.98 -2.37
N PRO A 110 -11.30 10.57 -1.91
CA PRO A 110 -11.29 11.32 -0.65
C PRO A 110 -11.02 10.38 0.53
N LEU A 111 -10.10 10.78 1.41
CA LEU A 111 -9.68 10.02 2.58
C LEU A 111 -9.47 10.97 3.77
N ASN A 112 -9.91 10.56 4.95
CA ASN A 112 -9.63 11.28 6.19
C ASN A 112 -8.32 10.82 6.83
N ASP A 113 -8.01 9.51 6.80
CA ASP A 113 -6.76 8.94 7.32
C ASP A 113 -6.35 7.65 6.57
N LEU A 114 -5.33 6.94 7.06
CA LEU A 114 -4.68 5.79 6.41
C LEU A 114 -5.28 4.39 6.70
N TRP A 115 -6.34 4.30 7.51
CA TRP A 115 -6.86 3.05 8.10
C TRP A 115 -7.80 2.25 7.18
N VAL A 116 -7.35 1.92 5.95
CA VAL A 116 -8.16 1.17 4.97
C VAL A 116 -8.64 -0.19 5.48
N ARG A 117 -7.91 -0.81 6.42
CA ARG A 117 -8.34 -2.08 7.04
C ARG A 117 -9.69 -1.96 7.76
N ASP A 118 -9.94 -0.81 8.38
CA ASP A 118 -11.11 -0.60 9.24
C ASP A 118 -12.21 0.15 8.49
N THR A 119 -11.85 1.01 7.54
CA THR A 119 -12.79 1.91 6.86
C THR A 119 -13.25 1.43 5.49
N ALA A 120 -12.55 0.50 4.84
CA ALA A 120 -12.91 0.05 3.51
C ALA A 120 -13.90 -1.14 3.53
N PRO A 121 -14.70 -1.32 2.47
CA PRO A 121 -15.60 -2.46 2.37
C PRO A 121 -14.88 -3.83 2.42
N LEU A 122 -15.49 -4.82 3.07
CA LEU A 122 -14.99 -6.20 3.06
C LEU A 122 -15.49 -6.97 1.84
N PHE A 123 -14.57 -7.50 1.04
CA PHE A 123 -14.92 -8.30 -0.13
C PHE A 123 -15.51 -9.67 0.27
N VAL A 124 -16.63 -10.02 -0.35
CA VAL A 124 -17.32 -11.30 -0.16
C VAL A 124 -17.61 -11.97 -1.50
N ARG A 125 -17.85 -13.27 -1.44
CA ARG A 125 -18.28 -14.08 -2.58
C ARG A 125 -19.51 -14.89 -2.18
N ASP A 126 -20.45 -15.05 -3.10
CA ASP A 126 -21.54 -16.02 -2.96
C ASP A 126 -21.08 -17.44 -3.35
N GLU A 127 -21.98 -18.41 -3.22
CA GLU A 127 -21.75 -19.82 -3.57
C GLU A 127 -21.41 -20.04 -5.06
N ASN A 128 -21.81 -19.11 -5.93
CA ASN A 128 -21.54 -19.15 -7.37
C ASN A 128 -20.26 -18.37 -7.75
N GLY A 129 -19.54 -17.85 -6.76
CA GLY A 129 -18.30 -17.09 -6.95
C GLY A 129 -18.50 -15.63 -7.38
N LYS A 130 -19.74 -15.12 -7.43
CA LYS A 130 -20.04 -13.70 -7.69
C LYS A 130 -19.48 -12.85 -6.55
N ARG A 131 -18.87 -11.73 -6.89
CA ARG A 131 -18.20 -10.84 -5.93
C ARG A 131 -19.12 -9.70 -5.53
N ALA A 132 -19.06 -9.35 -4.25
CA ALA A 132 -19.64 -8.13 -3.69
C ALA A 132 -18.70 -7.57 -2.63
N ALA A 133 -19.05 -6.41 -2.08
CA ALA A 133 -18.37 -5.83 -0.93
C ALA A 133 -19.40 -5.37 0.11
N VAL A 134 -19.09 -5.57 1.38
CA VAL A 134 -19.94 -5.18 2.52
C VAL A 134 -19.35 -3.93 3.15
N ASP A 135 -20.13 -2.85 3.14
CA ASP A 135 -19.80 -1.61 3.85
C ASP A 135 -20.42 -1.66 5.25
N PHE A 136 -19.57 -1.55 6.27
CA PHE A 136 -19.99 -1.57 7.68
C PHE A 136 -20.37 -0.18 8.21
N ASN A 137 -20.34 0.86 7.37
CA ASN A 137 -20.70 2.23 7.74
C ASN A 137 -19.86 2.75 8.93
N PHE A 138 -18.54 2.77 8.73
CA PHE A 138 -17.58 3.29 9.71
C PHE A 138 -17.90 4.75 10.09
N ASN A 139 -17.73 5.11 11.37
CA ASN A 139 -18.25 6.35 11.93
C ASN A 139 -17.23 7.27 12.63
N GLY A 140 -15.92 7.04 12.46
CA GLY A 140 -14.88 7.99 12.90
C GLY A 140 -13.70 7.34 13.58
#